data_AF-A0A2D9WQK2-F1
#
_entry.id   AF-A0A2D9WQK2-F1
#
_cell.length_a   1.000
_cell.length_b   1.000
_cell.length_c   1.000
_cell.angle_alpha   90.00
_cell.angle_beta   90.00
_cell.angle_gamma   90.00
#
_symmetry.space_group_name_H-M   'P 1'
#
loop_
_entity.id
_entity.type
_entity.pdbx_description
1 polymer ?
#
loop_
_entity_poly.entity_id
_entity_poly.type
_entity_poly.pdbx_seq_one_letter_code
_entity_poly.pdbx_strand_id
1 'polypeptide(L)'
;MQYGIINLNLIAVRKNNSAKSEMISQFFFGELIKVIKKKDNWSLVVSKIDNYEGWIRSSQFLPISDKDYSKLINQKKRFCHSELLIQNEEKINCTVPSGSLISNCKYLGYSYDLDNVSINDLEEISMTFINSPYLWGGKTKFGIDCSGFVQTVYKIYGKILPRDANQQAHEGFKLSNISKSKPGDLAFFGKTLKKITHVGIIISENKIIHSSGKVRVDKLVQLGILNCDSNEITHKLQSIRRVI
;
A
#
# COMPACT_ATOMS: atom_id res chain seq x y z
N MET A 1 6.49 -16.43 20.88
CA MET A 1 7.11 -15.74 19.70
C MET A 1 7.14 -14.25 20.01
N GLN A 2 7.95 -13.42 19.35
CA GLN A 2 7.88 -11.97 19.63
C GLN A 2 7.02 -11.26 18.57
N TYR A 3 5.89 -10.71 19.02
CA TYR A 3 4.98 -9.90 18.20
C TYR A 3 5.11 -8.42 18.58
N GLY A 4 4.64 -7.56 17.69
CA GLY A 4 4.56 -6.13 17.93
C GLY A 4 3.42 -5.46 17.17
N ILE A 5 3.15 -4.22 17.54
CA ILE A 5 2.20 -3.33 16.88
C ILE A 5 2.89 -2.01 16.54
N ILE A 6 2.60 -1.46 15.37
CA ILE A 6 3.11 -0.15 14.96
C ILE A 6 2.29 0.94 15.66
N ASN A 7 2.94 1.72 16.53
CA ASN A 7 2.32 2.81 17.29
C ASN A 7 2.66 4.21 16.76
N LEU A 8 3.47 4.29 15.70
CA LEU A 8 3.76 5.51 14.96
C LEU A 8 2.78 5.63 13.77
N ASN A 9 2.58 6.83 13.26
CA ASN A 9 1.70 7.06 12.10
C ASN A 9 2.15 6.27 10.86
N LEU A 10 3.46 6.25 10.59
CA LEU A 10 4.07 5.59 9.45
C LEU A 10 5.54 5.26 9.75
N ILE A 11 6.01 4.10 9.33
CA ILE A 11 7.42 3.72 9.48
C ILE A 11 7.99 3.18 8.17
N ALA A 12 9.27 3.46 7.91
CA ALA A 12 9.99 2.92 6.76
C ALA A 12 10.45 1.49 7.02
N VAL A 13 10.20 0.60 6.06
CA VAL A 13 10.70 -0.77 6.04
C VAL A 13 11.90 -0.82 5.10
N ARG A 14 13.03 -1.29 5.62
CA ARG A 14 14.33 -1.25 4.96
C ARG A 14 14.73 -2.64 4.47
N LYS A 15 15.48 -2.68 3.37
CA LYS A 15 16.05 -3.92 2.84
C LYS A 15 17.08 -4.57 3.78
N ASN A 16 17.89 -3.75 4.45
CA ASN A 16 18.91 -4.17 5.40
C ASN A 16 18.77 -3.43 6.73
N ASN A 17 19.43 -3.93 7.78
CA ASN A 17 19.45 -3.38 9.14
C ASN A 17 20.27 -2.07 9.26
N SER A 18 20.02 -1.10 8.38
CA SER A 18 20.73 0.17 8.33
C SER A 18 19.80 1.31 7.92
N ALA A 19 19.96 2.47 8.57
CA ALA A 19 19.19 3.66 8.25
C ALA A 19 19.51 4.23 6.87
N LYS A 20 20.68 3.89 6.30
CA LYS A 20 21.08 4.25 4.93
C LYS A 20 20.62 3.23 3.90
N SER A 21 20.07 2.08 4.31
CA SER A 21 19.57 1.07 3.39
C SER A 21 18.36 1.59 2.62
N GLU A 22 18.19 1.09 1.40
CA GLU A 22 16.99 1.26 0.58
C GLU A 22 15.71 1.00 1.39
N MET A 23 14.74 1.92 1.28
CA MET A 23 13.37 1.71 1.74
C MET A 23 12.63 0.87 0.69
N ILE A 24 12.05 -0.24 1.12
CA ILE A 24 11.36 -1.20 0.24
C ILE A 24 9.84 -1.19 0.45
N SER A 25 9.40 -0.73 1.62
CA SER A 25 7.98 -0.58 1.94
C SER A 25 7.81 0.38 3.10
N GLN A 26 6.57 0.54 3.56
CA GLN A 26 6.20 1.26 4.76
C GLN A 26 5.20 0.42 5.57
N PHE A 27 5.20 0.53 6.89
CA PHE A 27 4.11 0.00 7.72
C PHE A 27 3.36 1.15 8.38
N PHE A 28 2.06 0.98 8.48
CA PHE A 28 1.14 2.00 8.97
C PHE A 28 0.81 1.79 10.44
N PHE A 29 0.32 2.85 11.07
CA PHE A 29 -0.27 2.80 12.39
C PHE A 29 -1.25 1.64 12.56
N GLY A 30 -1.16 0.97 13.71
CA GLY A 30 -2.03 -0.13 14.10
C GLY A 30 -1.65 -1.48 13.49
N GLU A 31 -0.78 -1.54 12.47
CA GLU A 31 -0.38 -2.80 11.85
C GLU A 31 0.32 -3.73 12.86
N LEU A 32 -0.03 -5.02 12.79
CA LEU A 32 0.62 -6.06 13.59
C LEU A 32 1.80 -6.65 12.82
N ILE A 33 2.86 -6.96 13.55
CA ILE A 33 4.07 -7.56 13.00
C ILE A 33 4.49 -8.79 13.82
N LYS A 34 5.17 -9.72 13.15
CA LYS A 34 5.93 -10.78 13.80
C LYS A 34 7.41 -10.49 13.66
N VAL A 35 8.16 -10.53 14.75
CA VAL A 35 9.62 -10.41 14.74
C VAL A 35 10.21 -11.78 14.39
N ILE A 36 11.02 -11.81 13.33
CA ILE A 36 11.74 -13.01 12.87
C ILE A 36 13.12 -13.06 13.51
N LYS A 37 13.82 -11.92 13.50
CA LYS A 37 15.19 -11.82 14.01
C LYS A 37 15.46 -10.42 14.54
N LYS A 38 16.31 -10.31 15.55
CA LYS A 38 16.86 -9.03 16.04
C LYS A 38 18.36 -8.97 15.77
N LYS A 39 18.84 -7.77 15.45
CA LYS A 39 20.26 -7.46 15.32
C LYS A 39 20.48 -6.00 15.69
N ASP A 40 21.24 -5.76 16.74
CA ASP A 40 21.47 -4.42 17.31
C ASP A 40 20.13 -3.72 17.59
N ASN A 41 19.98 -2.47 17.14
CA ASN A 41 18.77 -1.66 17.27
C ASN A 41 17.73 -1.92 16.16
N TRP A 42 17.83 -3.05 15.45
CA TRP A 42 16.97 -3.40 14.33
C TRP A 42 16.29 -4.75 14.52
N SER A 43 15.08 -4.84 13.98
CA SER A 43 14.28 -6.07 13.92
C SER A 43 13.92 -6.38 12.48
N LEU A 44 14.22 -7.60 12.03
CA LEU A 44 13.65 -8.19 10.82
C LEU A 44 12.26 -8.68 11.19
N VAL A 45 11.25 -8.15 10.50
CA VAL A 45 9.85 -8.37 10.85
C VAL A 45 9.04 -8.73 9.61
N VAL A 46 7.90 -9.38 9.83
CA VAL A 46 6.92 -9.70 8.78
C VAL A 46 5.59 -9.06 9.15
N SER A 47 5.00 -8.27 8.25
CA SER A 47 3.67 -7.70 8.42
C SER A 47 2.60 -8.79 8.47
N LYS A 48 1.57 -8.58 9.29
CA LYS A 48 0.39 -9.47 9.34
C LYS A 48 -0.78 -8.97 8.52
N ILE A 49 -0.55 -7.96 7.68
CA ILE A 49 -1.48 -7.53 6.65
C ILE A 49 -1.17 -8.23 5.32
N ASP A 50 0.05 -8.09 4.81
CA ASP A 50 0.44 -8.55 3.47
C ASP A 50 1.61 -9.57 3.47
N ASN A 51 2.05 -10.03 4.65
CA ASN A 51 3.21 -10.90 4.84
C ASN A 51 4.53 -10.33 4.31
N TYR A 52 4.62 -9.02 4.09
CA TYR A 52 5.85 -8.41 3.61
C TYR A 52 6.93 -8.41 4.70
N GLU A 53 8.15 -8.81 4.32
CA GLU A 53 9.30 -8.90 5.22
C GLU A 53 10.24 -7.71 5.03
N GLY A 54 10.79 -7.19 6.13
CA GLY A 54 11.90 -6.25 6.06
C GLY A 54 12.37 -5.76 7.43
N TRP A 55 13.38 -4.90 7.42
CA TRP A 55 14.00 -4.37 8.62
C TRP A 55 13.37 -3.06 9.07
N ILE A 56 13.05 -2.97 10.36
CA ILE A 56 12.60 -1.74 11.02
C ILE A 56 13.45 -1.47 12.27
N ARG A 57 13.52 -0.22 12.73
CA ARG A 57 14.16 0.05 14.03
C ARG A 57 13.31 -0.55 15.15
N SER A 58 13.95 -1.18 16.12
CA SER A 58 13.27 -1.80 17.26
C SER A 58 12.51 -0.79 18.13
N SER A 59 12.87 0.49 18.07
CA SER A 59 12.19 1.59 18.76
C SER A 59 10.92 2.11 18.05
N GLN A 60 10.59 1.60 16.86
CA GLN A 60 9.48 2.08 16.02
C GLN A 60 8.20 1.22 16.13
N PHE A 61 8.17 0.27 17.06
CA PHE A 61 7.00 -0.55 17.34
C PHE A 61 6.93 -0.87 18.83
N LEU A 62 5.73 -1.19 19.32
CA LEU A 62 5.51 -1.67 20.68
C LEU A 62 5.46 -3.20 20.68
N PRO A 63 6.29 -3.89 21.48
CA PRO A 63 6.12 -5.32 21.73
C PRO A 63 4.75 -5.59 22.37
N ILE A 64 4.09 -6.68 21.97
CA ILE A 64 2.80 -7.09 22.54
C ILE A 64 2.87 -8.54 23.00
N SER A 65 2.02 -8.88 23.98
CA SER A 65 1.91 -10.25 24.48
C SER A 65 1.28 -11.18 23.43
N ASP A 66 1.55 -12.49 23.51
CA ASP A 66 0.90 -13.49 22.64
C ASP A 66 -0.63 -13.46 22.80
N LYS A 67 -1.14 -13.14 24.00
CA LYS A 67 -2.56 -12.96 24.30
C LYS A 67 -3.16 -11.77 23.55
N ASP A 68 -2.52 -10.60 23.62
CA ASP A 68 -2.98 -9.40 22.92
C ASP A 68 -2.90 -9.57 21.41
N TYR A 69 -1.81 -10.15 20.92
CA TYR A 69 -1.67 -10.48 19.50
C TYR A 69 -2.84 -11.34 19.01
N SER A 70 -3.18 -12.40 19.74
CA SER A 70 -4.27 -13.32 19.39
C SER A 70 -5.63 -12.62 19.37
N LYS A 71 -5.85 -11.64 20.26
CA LYS A 71 -7.07 -10.82 20.25
C LYS A 71 -7.12 -9.88 19.06
N LEU A 72 -6.03 -9.14 18.81
CA LEU A 72 -5.97 -8.09 17.79
C LEU A 72 -5.99 -8.66 16.36
N ILE A 73 -5.32 -9.79 16.11
CA ILE A 73 -5.25 -10.38 14.75
C ILE A 73 -6.60 -10.86 14.24
N ASN A 74 -7.44 -11.35 15.17
CA ASN A 74 -8.78 -11.89 14.92
C ASN A 74 -9.87 -10.82 14.88
N GLN A 75 -9.54 -9.58 15.24
CA GLN A 75 -10.47 -8.47 15.15
C GLN A 75 -10.78 -8.13 13.67
N LYS A 76 -12.03 -7.72 13.40
CA LYS A 76 -12.40 -7.16 12.10
C LYS A 76 -11.52 -5.94 11.81
N LYS A 77 -10.70 -6.06 10.76
CA LYS A 77 -9.80 -5.01 10.30
C LYS A 77 -10.62 -3.86 9.74
N ARG A 78 -10.26 -2.64 10.11
CA ARG A 78 -10.82 -1.39 9.56
C ARG A 78 -9.67 -0.47 9.24
N PHE A 79 -9.62 0.00 8.00
CA PHE A 79 -8.64 0.97 7.53
C PHE A 79 -9.31 2.33 7.39
N CYS A 80 -8.58 3.42 7.66
CA CYS A 80 -9.11 4.76 7.36
C CYS A 80 -9.08 5.03 5.85
N HIS A 81 -10.12 5.68 5.33
CA HIS A 81 -10.22 6.01 3.90
C HIS A 81 -9.48 7.31 3.56
N SER A 82 -9.39 8.20 4.55
CA SER A 82 -8.72 9.49 4.47
C SER A 82 -7.64 9.63 5.54
N GLU A 83 -6.91 10.74 5.51
CA GLU A 83 -6.04 11.10 6.64
C GLU A 83 -6.91 11.38 7.86
N LEU A 84 -6.61 10.70 8.97
CA LEU A 84 -7.47 10.72 10.15
C LEU A 84 -6.70 11.31 11.33
N LEU A 85 -7.35 12.26 12.03
CA LEU A 85 -6.88 12.75 13.31
C LEU A 85 -7.27 11.75 14.40
N ILE A 86 -6.27 11.25 15.12
CA ILE A 86 -6.47 10.41 16.30
C ILE A 86 -5.94 11.15 17.53
N GLN A 87 -6.57 10.95 18.68
CA GLN A 87 -6.26 11.66 19.92
C GLN A 87 -6.07 10.68 21.08
N ASN A 88 -5.07 10.91 21.93
CA ASN A 88 -4.89 10.13 23.17
C ASN A 88 -5.61 10.79 24.37
N GLU A 89 -5.60 10.13 25.53
CA GLU A 89 -6.24 10.64 26.76
C GLU A 89 -5.67 11.99 27.24
N GLU A 90 -4.41 12.28 26.92
CA GLU A 90 -3.72 13.55 27.23
C GLU A 90 -4.03 14.66 26.20
N LYS A 91 -4.98 14.42 25.29
CA LYS A 91 -5.36 15.33 24.20
C LYS A 91 -4.25 15.61 23.18
N ILE A 92 -3.22 14.77 23.11
CA ILE A 92 -2.19 14.83 22.08
C ILE A 92 -2.77 14.23 20.80
N ASN A 93 -2.72 15.03 19.74
CA ASN A 93 -3.22 14.66 18.43
C ASN A 93 -2.12 14.06 17.56
N CYS A 94 -2.47 13.05 16.77
CA CYS A 94 -1.62 12.46 15.75
C CYS A 94 -2.44 12.29 14.46
N THR A 95 -1.87 12.66 13.31
CA THR A 95 -2.51 12.40 12.01
C THR A 95 -1.95 11.10 11.45
N VAL A 96 -2.84 10.14 11.19
CA VAL A 96 -2.49 8.89 10.52
C VAL A 96 -2.89 8.93 9.05
N PRO A 97 -2.04 8.45 8.12
CA PRO A 97 -2.34 8.51 6.70
C PRO A 97 -3.44 7.52 6.30
N SER A 98 -4.09 7.78 5.17
CA SER A 98 -5.09 6.86 4.61
C SER A 98 -4.54 5.44 4.45
N GLY A 99 -5.36 4.45 4.75
CA GLY A 99 -4.98 3.03 4.79
C GLY A 99 -4.35 2.58 6.12
N SER A 100 -4.30 3.41 7.17
CA SER A 100 -3.87 2.99 8.51
C SER A 100 -4.90 2.07 9.18
N LEU A 101 -4.45 1.11 10.00
CA LEU A 101 -5.32 0.11 10.63
C LEU A 101 -5.95 0.66 11.93
N ILE A 102 -6.99 1.46 11.77
CA ILE A 102 -7.68 2.16 12.87
C ILE A 102 -8.47 1.24 13.81
N SER A 103 -8.71 -0.02 13.42
CA SER A 103 -9.33 -1.00 14.32
C SER A 103 -8.53 -1.21 15.61
N ASN A 104 -7.24 -0.91 15.61
CA ASN A 104 -6.36 -1.06 16.78
C ASN A 104 -6.13 0.25 17.58
N CYS A 105 -6.76 1.38 17.21
CA CYS A 105 -6.60 2.67 17.91
C CYS A 105 -6.83 2.55 19.42
N LYS A 106 -7.93 1.93 19.83
CA LYS A 106 -8.30 1.78 21.25
C LYS A 106 -7.26 1.01 22.05
N TYR A 107 -6.62 -0.01 21.46
CA TYR A 107 -5.56 -0.76 22.13
C TYR A 107 -4.31 0.11 22.33
N LEU A 108 -4.03 1.00 21.38
CA LEU A 108 -2.91 1.94 21.45
C LEU A 108 -3.22 3.19 22.30
N GLY A 109 -4.38 3.27 22.96
CA GLY A 109 -4.77 4.41 23.79
C GLY A 109 -5.24 5.63 22.99
N TYR A 110 -5.68 5.44 21.74
CA TYR A 110 -6.21 6.49 20.88
C TYR A 110 -7.71 6.33 20.60
N SER A 111 -8.40 7.46 20.52
CA SER A 111 -9.76 7.60 19.99
C SER A 111 -9.74 8.42 18.70
N TYR A 112 -10.83 8.36 17.94
CA TYR A 112 -11.03 9.13 16.73
C TYR A 112 -12.53 9.31 16.48
N ASP A 113 -12.90 10.41 15.85
CA ASP A 113 -14.27 10.63 15.38
C ASP A 113 -14.52 9.80 14.11
N LEU A 114 -15.76 9.32 13.94
CA LEU A 114 -16.12 8.40 12.86
C LEU A 114 -15.59 8.87 11.50
N ASP A 115 -14.90 7.96 10.80
CA ASP A 115 -14.49 8.13 9.40
C ASP A 115 -15.75 8.07 8.53
N ASN A 116 -16.48 9.19 8.42
CA ASN A 116 -17.74 9.34 7.69
C ASN A 116 -17.55 9.36 6.16
N VAL A 117 -16.40 8.91 5.66
CA VAL A 117 -16.05 8.97 4.26
C VAL A 117 -16.63 7.75 3.54
N SER A 118 -17.75 7.95 2.86
CA SER A 118 -18.36 6.97 1.95
C SER A 118 -17.66 7.02 0.58
N ILE A 119 -16.39 6.63 0.50
CA ILE A 119 -15.77 6.39 -0.82
C ILE A 119 -16.07 4.95 -1.22
N ASN A 120 -16.94 4.78 -2.21
CA ASN A 120 -17.40 3.46 -2.66
C ASN A 120 -16.77 3.01 -3.98
N ASP A 121 -16.06 3.89 -4.70
CA ASP A 121 -15.51 3.56 -6.02
C ASP A 121 -13.98 3.67 -6.09
N LEU A 122 -13.35 2.71 -6.78
CA LEU A 122 -11.90 2.64 -6.97
C LEU A 122 -11.37 3.84 -7.74
N GLU A 123 -12.12 4.36 -8.71
CA GLU A 123 -11.70 5.54 -9.47
C GLU A 123 -11.61 6.76 -8.55
N GLU A 124 -12.63 7.01 -7.72
CA GLU A 124 -12.64 8.11 -6.75
C GLU A 124 -11.46 8.00 -5.76
N ILE A 125 -11.23 6.81 -5.18
CA ILE A 125 -10.08 6.58 -4.30
C ILE A 125 -8.78 6.92 -5.03
N SER A 126 -8.62 6.39 -6.24
CA SER A 126 -7.42 6.55 -7.07
C SER A 126 -7.13 8.02 -7.37
N MET A 127 -8.16 8.79 -7.74
CA MET A 127 -8.05 10.20 -8.08
C MET A 127 -7.62 11.06 -6.88
N THR A 128 -7.89 10.64 -5.64
CA THR A 128 -7.43 11.36 -4.45
C THR A 128 -5.91 11.38 -4.28
N PHE A 129 -5.17 10.57 -5.05
CA PHE A 129 -3.71 10.52 -5.07
C PHE A 129 -3.10 11.30 -6.25
N ILE A 130 -3.90 11.89 -7.14
CA ILE A 130 -3.37 12.60 -8.31
C ILE A 130 -2.28 13.61 -7.90
N ASN A 131 -1.19 13.68 -8.66
CA ASN A 131 0.02 14.45 -8.36
C ASN A 131 0.84 14.04 -7.13
N SER A 132 0.50 12.98 -6.39
CA SER A 132 1.39 12.44 -5.35
C SER A 132 2.75 12.08 -5.98
N PRO A 133 3.88 12.54 -5.45
CA PRO A 133 5.18 12.31 -6.07
C PRO A 133 5.56 10.83 -6.00
N TYR A 134 6.31 10.37 -6.99
CA TYR A 134 6.86 9.02 -6.96
C TYR A 134 7.93 8.92 -5.86
N LEU A 135 7.79 7.91 -4.99
CA LEU A 135 8.79 7.58 -3.99
C LEU A 135 8.91 6.06 -3.90
N TRP A 136 10.10 5.54 -4.24
CA TRP A 136 10.39 4.11 -4.11
C TRP A 136 10.17 3.62 -2.68
N GLY A 137 9.40 2.56 -2.50
CA GLY A 137 9.04 2.04 -1.19
C GLY A 137 7.81 2.73 -0.55
N GLY A 138 7.34 3.84 -1.14
CA GLY A 138 6.31 4.70 -0.57
C GLY A 138 4.90 4.18 -0.79
N LYS A 139 4.00 4.50 0.16
CA LYS A 139 2.59 4.07 0.19
C LYS A 139 1.59 5.18 0.55
N THR A 140 2.01 6.45 0.59
CA THR A 140 1.17 7.60 1.02
C THR A 140 1.13 8.73 0.00
N LYS A 141 0.23 9.70 0.17
CA LYS A 141 0.12 10.86 -0.74
C LYS A 141 1.39 11.73 -0.79
N PHE A 142 2.26 11.66 0.22
CA PHE A 142 3.53 12.38 0.25
C PHE A 142 4.66 11.68 -0.52
N GLY A 143 4.41 10.48 -1.04
CA GLY A 143 5.39 9.70 -1.76
C GLY A 143 4.91 8.26 -1.94
N ILE A 144 4.75 7.84 -3.19
CA ILE A 144 4.16 6.55 -3.51
C ILE A 144 4.75 5.91 -4.77
N ASP A 145 5.15 4.64 -4.70
CA ASP A 145 5.55 3.90 -5.90
C ASP A 145 4.35 3.26 -6.60
N CYS A 146 4.57 2.67 -7.77
CA CYS A 146 3.51 2.12 -8.61
C CYS A 146 2.69 1.03 -7.90
N SER A 147 3.37 0.07 -7.27
CA SER A 147 2.73 -1.02 -6.55
C SER A 147 2.18 -0.61 -5.18
N GLY A 148 2.80 0.36 -4.53
CA GLY A 148 2.32 0.97 -3.28
C GLY A 148 1.04 1.76 -3.51
N PHE A 149 0.93 2.45 -4.65
CA PHE A 149 -0.29 3.13 -5.09
C PHE A 149 -1.43 2.14 -5.25
N VAL A 150 -1.23 1.10 -6.05
CA VAL A 150 -2.23 0.04 -6.25
C VAL A 150 -2.61 -0.61 -4.92
N GLN A 151 -1.62 -0.96 -4.09
CA GLN A 151 -1.86 -1.59 -2.79
C GLN A 151 -2.69 -0.68 -1.86
N THR A 152 -2.38 0.61 -1.77
CA THR A 152 -3.09 1.54 -0.89
C THR A 152 -4.52 1.78 -1.37
N VAL A 153 -4.73 2.01 -2.67
CA VAL A 153 -6.08 2.20 -3.24
C VAL A 153 -6.96 0.99 -2.96
N TYR A 154 -6.48 -0.21 -3.29
CA TYR A 154 -7.22 -1.45 -3.07
C TYR A 154 -7.44 -1.74 -1.58
N LYS A 155 -6.46 -1.43 -0.72
CA LYS A 155 -6.60 -1.57 0.74
C LYS A 155 -7.72 -0.69 1.29
N ILE A 156 -7.84 0.56 0.82
CA ILE A 156 -8.94 1.47 1.18
C ILE A 156 -10.28 0.91 0.67
N TYR A 157 -10.30 0.35 -0.53
CA TYR A 157 -11.46 -0.36 -1.09
C TYR A 157 -11.82 -1.68 -0.36
N GLY A 158 -10.98 -2.13 0.59
CA GLY A 158 -11.22 -3.33 1.40
C GLY A 158 -10.57 -4.61 0.87
N LYS A 159 -9.72 -4.53 -0.16
CA LYS A 159 -8.96 -5.67 -0.72
C LYS A 159 -7.47 -5.50 -0.44
N ILE A 160 -6.89 -6.41 0.34
CA ILE A 160 -5.43 -6.42 0.57
C ILE A 160 -4.75 -7.10 -0.62
N LEU A 161 -3.75 -6.43 -1.20
CA LEU A 161 -2.89 -6.95 -2.25
C LEU A 161 -1.45 -7.15 -1.74
N PRO A 162 -0.68 -8.06 -2.35
CA PRO A 162 0.77 -8.12 -2.15
C PRO A 162 1.44 -6.77 -2.43
N ARG A 163 2.63 -6.57 -1.84
CA ARG A 163 3.33 -5.29 -1.91
C ARG A 163 3.97 -5.00 -3.26
N ASP A 164 4.53 -6.01 -3.90
CA ASP A 164 5.34 -5.83 -5.11
C ASP A 164 4.51 -6.07 -6.38
N ALA A 165 4.75 -5.26 -7.42
CA ALA A 165 4.04 -5.38 -8.71
C ALA A 165 4.11 -6.80 -9.31
N ASN A 166 5.26 -7.47 -9.16
CA ASN A 166 5.44 -8.83 -9.66
C ASN A 166 4.54 -9.85 -8.93
N GLN A 167 4.33 -9.69 -7.62
CA GLN A 167 3.41 -10.54 -6.86
C GLN A 167 1.96 -10.21 -7.21
N GLN A 168 1.61 -8.92 -7.26
CA GLN A 168 0.29 -8.46 -7.69
C GLN A 168 -0.11 -8.98 -9.09
N ALA A 169 0.85 -9.16 -10.00
CA ALA A 169 0.62 -9.71 -11.34
C ALA A 169 0.16 -11.18 -11.35
N HIS A 170 0.15 -11.86 -10.20
CA HIS A 170 -0.34 -13.23 -10.01
C HIS A 170 -1.71 -13.27 -9.30
N GLU A 171 -2.23 -12.14 -8.84
CA GLU A 171 -3.54 -12.05 -8.21
C GLU A 171 -4.68 -12.09 -9.24
N GLY A 172 -5.84 -12.56 -8.79
CA GLY A 172 -7.05 -12.62 -9.60
C GLY A 172 -6.90 -13.47 -10.87
N PHE A 173 -7.70 -13.16 -11.90
CA PHE A 173 -7.65 -13.88 -13.17
C PHE A 173 -7.10 -13.03 -14.30
N LYS A 174 -6.40 -13.67 -15.25
CA LYS A 174 -5.81 -13.01 -16.42
C LYS A 174 -6.86 -12.74 -17.48
N LEU A 175 -6.89 -11.53 -18.02
CA LEU A 175 -7.68 -11.21 -19.21
C LEU A 175 -6.93 -11.59 -20.48
N SER A 176 -7.70 -12.01 -21.50
CA SER A 176 -7.17 -12.38 -22.82
C SER A 176 -6.78 -11.17 -23.67
N ASN A 177 -7.48 -10.05 -23.51
CA ASN A 177 -7.24 -8.82 -24.28
C ASN A 177 -7.65 -7.58 -23.48
N ILE A 178 -7.07 -6.44 -23.83
CA ILE A 178 -7.38 -5.12 -23.27
C ILE A 178 -8.83 -4.71 -23.49
N SER A 179 -9.47 -5.08 -24.59
CA SER A 179 -10.88 -4.73 -24.86
C SER A 179 -11.88 -5.32 -23.85
N LYS A 180 -11.46 -6.30 -23.05
CA LYS A 180 -12.28 -6.89 -21.97
C LYS A 180 -12.05 -6.22 -20.61
N SER A 181 -11.13 -5.25 -20.54
CA SER A 181 -10.84 -4.55 -19.30
C SER A 181 -12.03 -3.70 -18.85
N LYS A 182 -12.16 -3.57 -17.54
CA LYS A 182 -13.14 -2.70 -16.88
C LYS A 182 -12.40 -1.78 -15.90
N PRO A 183 -13.00 -0.64 -15.53
CA PRO A 183 -12.53 0.15 -14.40
C PRO A 183 -12.26 -0.73 -13.18
N GLY A 184 -11.15 -0.47 -12.51
CA GLY A 184 -10.62 -1.28 -11.41
C GLY A 184 -9.56 -2.30 -11.85
N ASP A 185 -9.60 -2.85 -13.07
CA ASP A 185 -8.62 -3.87 -13.49
C ASP A 185 -7.18 -3.35 -13.43
N LEU A 186 -6.24 -4.25 -13.13
CA LEU A 186 -4.82 -3.93 -13.00
C LEU A 186 -4.08 -4.26 -14.29
N ALA A 187 -3.36 -3.28 -14.85
CA ALA A 187 -2.47 -3.49 -15.98
C ALA A 187 -1.01 -3.56 -15.49
N PHE A 188 -0.27 -4.55 -15.97
CA PHE A 188 1.11 -4.82 -15.56
C PHE A 188 2.06 -4.67 -16.75
N PHE A 189 3.23 -4.09 -16.47
CA PHE A 189 4.20 -3.72 -17.48
C PHE A 189 5.60 -4.16 -17.08
N GLY A 190 6.43 -4.42 -18.09
CA GLY A 190 7.79 -4.88 -17.88
C GLY A 190 8.44 -5.41 -19.15
N LYS A 191 9.62 -6.03 -19.01
CA LYS A 191 10.34 -6.63 -20.14
C LYS A 191 9.67 -7.93 -20.61
N THR A 192 9.14 -8.71 -19.67
CA THR A 192 8.43 -9.97 -19.91
C THR A 192 7.40 -10.21 -18.80
N LEU A 193 6.50 -11.17 -18.99
CA LEU A 193 5.57 -11.65 -17.94
C LEU A 193 6.26 -12.07 -16.63
N LYS A 194 7.53 -12.51 -16.69
CA LYS A 194 8.33 -12.91 -15.51
C LYS A 194 9.12 -11.75 -14.90
N LYS A 195 9.18 -10.60 -15.58
CA LYS A 195 9.96 -9.41 -15.20
C LYS A 195 9.07 -8.18 -15.24
N ILE A 196 8.01 -8.22 -14.43
CA ILE A 196 7.12 -7.09 -14.20
C ILE A 196 7.86 -6.06 -13.34
N THR A 197 7.84 -4.81 -13.79
CA THR A 197 8.51 -3.67 -13.13
C THR A 197 7.56 -2.54 -12.80
N HIS A 198 6.34 -2.56 -13.34
CA HIS A 198 5.38 -1.48 -13.17
C HIS A 198 3.93 -1.98 -13.23
N VAL A 199 3.04 -1.24 -12.58
CA VAL A 199 1.60 -1.54 -12.49
C VAL A 199 0.79 -0.24 -12.45
N GLY A 200 -0.44 -0.28 -12.96
CA GLY A 200 -1.42 0.79 -12.80
C GLY A 200 -2.86 0.26 -12.80
N ILE A 201 -3.80 1.14 -12.48
CA ILE A 201 -5.23 0.84 -12.39
C ILE A 201 -5.92 1.39 -13.63
N ILE A 202 -6.65 0.53 -14.34
CA ILE A 202 -7.52 0.95 -15.45
C ILE A 202 -8.71 1.67 -14.82
N ILE A 203 -8.96 2.92 -15.20
CA ILE A 203 -10.06 3.74 -14.63
C ILE A 203 -11.18 3.98 -15.63
N SER A 204 -10.88 3.91 -16.93
CA SER A 204 -11.90 3.95 -17.98
C SER A 204 -11.34 3.32 -19.26
N GLU A 205 -12.15 3.30 -20.32
CA GLU A 205 -11.67 2.91 -21.64
C GLU A 205 -10.41 3.71 -22.02
N ASN A 206 -9.35 2.99 -22.39
CA ASN A 206 -8.05 3.52 -22.82
C ASN A 206 -7.37 4.49 -21.83
N LYS A 207 -7.75 4.49 -20.54
CA LYS A 207 -7.11 5.32 -19.50
C LYS A 207 -6.60 4.48 -18.35
N ILE A 208 -5.42 4.84 -17.89
CA ILE A 208 -4.75 4.21 -16.75
C ILE A 208 -4.24 5.29 -15.80
N ILE A 209 -4.49 5.10 -14.51
CA ILE A 209 -3.84 5.86 -13.45
C ILE A 209 -2.70 5.04 -12.85
N HIS A 210 -1.53 5.66 -12.72
CA HIS A 210 -0.32 5.01 -12.20
C HIS A 210 0.64 6.02 -11.59
N SER A 211 1.56 5.56 -10.75
CA SER A 211 2.65 6.37 -10.21
C SER A 211 3.91 6.23 -11.06
N SER A 212 4.26 7.26 -11.83
CA SER A 212 5.49 7.35 -12.65
C SER A 212 5.97 8.79 -12.68
N GLY A 213 7.02 9.11 -11.92
CA GLY A 213 7.41 10.49 -11.57
C GLY A 213 6.43 11.13 -10.57
N LYS A 214 5.13 11.00 -10.84
CA LYS A 214 4.01 11.27 -9.93
C LYS A 214 2.83 10.36 -10.28
N VAL A 215 1.83 10.31 -9.41
CA VAL A 215 0.53 9.73 -9.77
C VAL A 215 -0.10 10.60 -10.85
N ARG A 216 -0.39 9.98 -11.99
CA ARG A 216 -0.90 10.63 -13.20
C ARG A 216 -1.83 9.71 -13.97
N VAL A 217 -2.63 10.30 -14.85
CA VAL A 217 -3.46 9.56 -15.82
C VAL A 217 -2.82 9.67 -17.19
N ASP A 218 -2.53 8.52 -17.80
CA ASP A 218 -2.01 8.40 -19.16
C ASP A 218 -2.94 7.52 -20.00
N LYS A 219 -2.67 7.44 -21.31
CA LYS A 219 -3.44 6.58 -22.22
C LYS A 219 -2.92 5.14 -22.14
N LEU A 220 -3.82 4.18 -22.04
CA LEU A 220 -3.51 2.77 -22.16
C LEU A 220 -3.83 2.28 -23.57
N VAL A 221 -2.82 1.82 -24.29
CA VAL A 221 -2.95 1.23 -25.63
C VAL A 221 -2.42 -0.20 -25.63
N GLN A 222 -2.64 -0.93 -26.72
CA GLN A 222 -2.24 -2.35 -26.83
C GLN A 222 -0.74 -2.58 -26.57
N LEU A 223 0.12 -1.64 -26.97
CA LEU A 223 1.56 -1.73 -26.76
C LEU A 223 1.98 -1.41 -25.31
N GLY A 224 1.19 -0.65 -24.56
CA GLY A 224 1.66 -0.08 -23.30
C GLY A 224 0.97 1.21 -22.85
N ILE A 225 1.63 1.91 -21.93
CA ILE A 225 1.27 3.27 -21.52
C ILE A 225 1.86 4.25 -22.51
N LEU A 226 1.00 5.01 -23.19
CA LEU A 226 1.36 6.18 -23.99
C LEU A 226 1.34 7.40 -23.07
N ASN A 227 2.52 7.93 -22.76
CA ASN A 227 2.66 9.08 -21.88
C ASN A 227 2.11 10.34 -22.56
N CYS A 228 1.24 11.09 -21.87
CA CYS A 228 0.58 12.23 -22.49
C CYS A 228 1.48 13.47 -22.68
N ASP A 229 2.62 13.56 -21.97
CA ASP A 229 3.55 14.69 -22.11
C ASP A 229 4.57 14.44 -23.22
N SER A 230 5.16 13.25 -23.28
CA SER A 230 6.19 12.90 -24.28
C SER A 230 5.63 12.31 -25.56
N ASN A 231 4.38 11.83 -25.55
CA ASN A 231 3.75 11.08 -26.64
C ASN A 231 4.52 9.79 -27.02
N GLU A 232 5.25 9.20 -26.07
CA GLU A 232 6.00 7.96 -26.24
C GLU A 232 5.41 6.79 -25.43
N ILE A 233 5.68 5.56 -25.88
CA ILE A 233 5.39 4.36 -25.10
C ILE A 233 6.46 4.19 -24.02
N THR A 234 6.09 4.43 -22.77
CA THR A 234 7.02 4.38 -21.63
C THR A 234 7.07 3.00 -20.97
N HIS A 235 5.94 2.29 -20.95
CA HIS A 235 5.80 1.02 -20.24
C HIS A 235 5.13 -0.01 -21.14
N LYS A 236 5.80 -1.13 -21.43
CA LYS A 236 5.28 -2.17 -22.33
C LYS A 236 4.32 -3.11 -21.62
N LEU A 237 3.09 -3.22 -22.14
CA LEU A 237 2.02 -4.04 -21.52
C LEU A 237 2.38 -5.53 -21.57
N GLN A 238 2.19 -6.23 -20.45
CA GLN A 238 2.46 -7.67 -20.34
C GLN A 238 1.22 -8.47 -19.96
N SER A 239 0.42 -7.98 -19.02
CA SER A 239 -0.81 -8.64 -18.60
C SER A 239 -1.82 -7.66 -18.02
N ILE A 240 -3.09 -8.07 -18.03
CA ILE A 240 -4.16 -7.40 -17.31
C ILE A 240 -4.81 -8.43 -16.38
N ARG A 241 -5.04 -8.05 -15.12
CA ARG A 241 -5.68 -8.88 -14.11
C ARG A 241 -6.95 -8.22 -13.59
N ARG A 242 -7.99 -9.03 -13.42
CA ARG A 242 -9.18 -8.65 -12.65
C ARG A 242 -9.12 -9.29 -11.27
N VAL A 243 -9.19 -8.46 -10.24
CA VAL A 243 -8.98 -8.85 -8.84
C VAL A 243 -10.25 -8.71 -7.98
N ILE A 244 -11.24 -7.97 -8.48
CA ILE A 244 -12.59 -7.82 -7.92
C ILE A 244 -13.65 -8.22 -8.94
#